data_AF-G0V066-F1
#
_entry.id   AF-G0V066-F1
#
_cell.length_a   1.000
_cell.length_b   1.000
_cell.length_c   1.000
_cell.angle_alpha   90.00
_cell.angle_beta   90.00
_cell.angle_gamma   90.00
#
_symmetry.space_group_name_H-M   'P 1'
#
loop_
_entity.id
_entity.type
_entity.pdbx_description
1 polymer ?
#
loop_
_entity_poly.entity_id
_entity_poly.type
_entity_poly.pdbx_seq_one_letter_code
_entity_poly.pdbx_strand_id
1 'polypeptide(L)'
;MQTRISPHSARRHRTTTPESGRRTSQNPSDVVVSTFANVDLRVTKAAMNDYARSCETMALENEKLRIELQRQEEESIKVVEHLKEQLEEAQSKVMKQQDEINRLQREINESTEEIRQQYTRMIEERDEQVSQYALLVHRLQNEMRAGAQSIHLRQEHLLEVQRLEDRIEEMKTEHECELSALRFQTVDRKMRLLALEETMRESFQAKVEQESSVMLEKKSHELLKNYRELQEERSRLVKDINELMQLATVKAAEFADERRKGNLRQHACEEALRRIAHSNKRSRDMQMKTQRLEQHVKDLLQEKKSVREELSRQYEGKISTLEKALAETQSSLRSHRAELQRMRYAASKVVEQRSDLEKFFYVALDDVRKMRTRLSKPKGSVAQSARVTSPSPSLYSSGALRQYNNCNTRLPHLPPSYKQQQMDGGGASVGNSAASPHSAGEAKTPALAPCAPEPQPHDQYPPVVPGAGKRTQQERSASQRRAPSGNVKSAVEGSVKGNLENKDNRLNIDLGEDGKGMYLNEMSWEDKEKIIKALLFFINQTCYQPVSKTGSDSQEELGKVVAS
;
A
#
# COMPACT_ATOMS: atom_id res chain seq x y z
N MET A 1 -146.83 -52.67 -1.05
CA MET A 1 -147.85 -53.29 -1.94
C MET A 1 -149.11 -53.43 -1.09
N GLN A 2 -150.24 -52.80 -1.44
CA GLN A 2 -151.21 -53.25 -2.45
C GLN A 2 -151.71 -54.68 -2.15
N THR A 3 -152.85 -54.85 -1.46
CA THR A 3 -154.25 -54.79 -1.95
C THR A 3 -154.65 -55.88 -2.95
N ARG A 4 -155.64 -56.73 -2.56
CA ARG A 4 -156.83 -57.18 -3.34
C ARG A 4 -157.61 -58.24 -2.52
N ILE A 5 -158.90 -58.03 -2.22
CA ILE A 5 -160.15 -58.34 -2.99
C ILE A 5 -160.70 -59.77 -2.74
N SER A 6 -162.03 -59.85 -2.66
CA SER A 6 -162.94 -61.01 -2.41
C SER A 6 -163.21 -61.78 -3.76
N PRO A 7 -164.33 -62.51 -4.08
CA PRO A 7 -165.54 -62.92 -3.32
C PRO A 7 -166.18 -64.32 -3.62
N HIS A 8 -167.32 -64.58 -2.95
CA HIS A 8 -168.58 -65.19 -3.47
C HIS A 8 -168.84 -66.72 -3.59
N SER A 9 -170.15 -67.01 -3.78
CA SER A 9 -170.86 -68.30 -3.98
C SER A 9 -171.04 -69.21 -2.75
N ALA A 10 -172.20 -69.87 -2.50
CA ALA A 10 -173.54 -69.82 -3.11
C ALA A 10 -174.62 -70.33 -2.10
N ARG A 11 -175.81 -69.71 -1.96
CA ARG A 11 -177.13 -70.13 -2.54
C ARG A 11 -177.59 -71.55 -2.07
N ARG A 12 -178.70 -71.74 -1.32
CA ARG A 12 -180.12 -71.48 -1.69
C ARG A 12 -181.10 -71.50 -0.48
N HIS A 13 -182.09 -70.58 -0.51
CA HIS A 13 -183.54 -70.69 -0.14
C HIS A 13 -184.01 -71.15 1.27
N ARG A 14 -185.00 -70.52 1.95
CA ARG A 14 -186.44 -70.19 1.65
C ARG A 14 -187.38 -71.42 1.68
N THR A 15 -188.61 -71.43 2.26
CA THR A 15 -189.34 -70.53 3.20
C THR A 15 -190.68 -71.18 3.66
N THR A 16 -191.34 -70.61 4.68
CA THR A 16 -192.82 -70.50 4.88
C THR A 16 -193.72 -71.75 4.95
N THR A 17 -194.27 -72.00 6.15
CA THR A 17 -195.73 -71.99 6.43
C THR A 17 -196.31 -70.58 6.14
N PRO A 18 -197.62 -70.37 5.83
CA PRO A 18 -198.74 -70.69 6.73
C PRO A 18 -200.11 -70.97 6.01
N GLU A 19 -201.22 -70.59 6.67
CA GLU A 19 -202.65 -70.66 6.30
C GLU A 19 -203.30 -72.06 6.40
N SER A 20 -204.27 -72.31 7.28
CA SER A 20 -205.68 -71.82 7.39
C SER A 20 -206.67 -72.66 6.55
N GLY A 21 -207.93 -72.89 6.95
CA GLY A 21 -208.65 -72.54 8.19
C GLY A 21 -210.16 -72.44 7.95
N ARG A 22 -211.00 -72.55 9.01
CA ARG A 22 -212.49 -72.46 8.99
C ARG A 22 -213.21 -73.59 8.20
N ARG A 23 -214.53 -73.83 8.30
CA ARG A 23 -215.60 -73.85 9.35
C ARG A 23 -216.89 -74.30 8.62
N THR A 24 -217.97 -74.64 9.36
CA THR A 24 -219.40 -74.65 8.89
C THR A 24 -219.79 -75.70 7.80
N SER A 25 -221.03 -76.19 7.67
CA SER A 25 -222.26 -76.11 8.50
C SER A 25 -223.35 -77.14 8.08
N GLN A 26 -224.37 -77.31 8.94
CA GLN A 26 -225.79 -77.65 8.65
C GLN A 26 -226.22 -79.06 8.16
N ASN A 27 -227.00 -79.74 9.01
CA ASN A 27 -228.45 -80.07 8.91
C ASN A 27 -229.04 -80.78 7.64
N PRO A 28 -230.22 -81.46 7.72
CA PRO A 28 -231.02 -81.98 8.86
C PRO A 28 -231.53 -83.45 8.68
N SER A 29 -232.43 -83.90 9.59
CA SER A 29 -233.48 -84.95 9.39
C SER A 29 -233.06 -86.44 9.39
N ASP A 30 -233.88 -87.39 9.86
CA ASP A 30 -234.78 -87.42 11.04
C ASP A 30 -235.08 -88.89 11.44
N VAL A 31 -235.46 -89.13 12.70
CA VAL A 31 -236.00 -90.37 13.32
C VAL A 31 -235.10 -91.63 13.38
N VAL A 32 -235.22 -92.36 14.51
CA VAL A 32 -234.59 -93.67 14.84
C VAL A 32 -233.10 -93.62 15.24
N VAL A 33 -232.63 -94.68 15.93
CA VAL A 33 -231.23 -95.01 16.28
C VAL A 33 -230.60 -94.21 17.45
N SER A 34 -231.29 -94.18 18.60
CA SER A 34 -230.74 -93.72 19.90
C SER A 34 -229.68 -94.68 20.52
N THR A 35 -229.18 -95.67 19.77
CA THR A 35 -228.40 -96.81 20.30
C THR A 35 -226.94 -96.89 19.81
N PHE A 36 -226.55 -96.21 18.73
CA PHE A 36 -225.18 -96.32 18.18
C PHE A 36 -224.17 -95.33 18.77
N ALA A 37 -224.61 -94.18 19.29
CA ALA A 37 -223.74 -93.09 19.77
C ALA A 37 -222.77 -93.49 20.92
N ASN A 38 -223.00 -94.62 21.59
CA ASN A 38 -222.12 -95.14 22.64
C ASN A 38 -220.91 -95.96 22.12
N VAL A 39 -220.83 -96.25 20.82
CA VAL A 39 -219.73 -97.03 20.22
C VAL A 39 -218.59 -96.13 19.74
N ASP A 40 -218.88 -95.11 18.93
CA ASP A 40 -217.86 -94.18 18.40
C ASP A 40 -217.14 -93.41 19.51
N LEU A 41 -217.84 -93.12 20.61
CA LEU A 41 -217.29 -92.47 21.80
C LEU A 41 -216.27 -93.34 22.56
N ARG A 42 -216.23 -94.66 22.29
CA ARG A 42 -215.17 -95.57 22.75
C ARG A 42 -214.00 -95.64 21.78
N VAL A 43 -214.26 -95.71 20.48
CA VAL A 43 -213.21 -95.77 19.43
C VAL A 43 -212.37 -94.49 19.44
N THR A 44 -213.02 -93.33 19.46
CA THR A 44 -212.34 -92.01 19.57
C THR A 44 -211.51 -91.89 20.85
N LYS A 45 -212.01 -92.39 21.99
CA LYS A 45 -211.31 -92.35 23.27
C LYS A 45 -210.12 -93.32 23.34
N ALA A 46 -210.18 -94.46 22.66
CA ALA A 46 -209.04 -95.36 22.47
C ALA A 46 -207.97 -94.70 21.60
N ALA A 47 -208.34 -94.20 20.42
CA ALA A 47 -207.43 -93.50 19.51
C ALA A 47 -206.74 -92.28 20.17
N MET A 48 -207.47 -91.51 20.99
CA MET A 48 -206.90 -90.37 21.73
C MET A 48 -205.90 -90.81 22.81
N ASN A 49 -206.14 -91.95 23.49
CA ASN A 49 -205.18 -92.52 24.44
C ASN A 49 -203.92 -93.06 23.75
N ASP A 50 -204.06 -93.70 22.59
CA ASP A 50 -202.92 -94.21 21.83
C ASP A 50 -202.10 -93.05 21.22
N TYR A 51 -202.76 -91.98 20.78
CA TYR A 51 -202.09 -90.74 20.37
C TYR A 51 -201.39 -90.05 21.54
N ALA A 52 -201.98 -90.05 22.75
CA ALA A 52 -201.33 -89.54 23.95
C ALA A 52 -200.05 -90.33 24.29
N ARG A 53 -200.12 -91.68 24.27
CA ARG A 53 -198.91 -92.52 24.44
C ARG A 53 -197.86 -92.26 23.35
N SER A 54 -198.29 -92.04 22.09
CA SER A 54 -197.38 -91.68 21.00
C SER A 54 -196.63 -90.36 21.27
N CYS A 55 -197.35 -89.34 21.76
CA CYS A 55 -196.76 -88.08 22.21
C CYS A 55 -195.82 -88.26 23.41
N GLU A 56 -196.16 -89.09 24.40
CA GLU A 56 -195.29 -89.41 25.53
C GLU A 56 -194.01 -90.12 25.08
N THR A 57 -194.10 -91.10 24.17
CA THR A 57 -192.92 -91.77 23.62
C THR A 57 -192.05 -90.82 22.79
N MET A 58 -192.66 -89.94 21.97
CA MET A 58 -191.92 -88.90 21.26
C MET A 58 -191.27 -87.87 22.20
N ALA A 59 -191.89 -87.56 23.34
CA ALA A 59 -191.32 -86.65 24.33
C ALA A 59 -190.11 -87.28 25.04
N LEU A 60 -190.22 -88.55 25.45
CA LEU A 60 -189.11 -89.31 26.03
C LEU A 60 -187.96 -89.52 25.02
N GLU A 61 -188.28 -89.73 23.75
CA GLU A 61 -187.28 -89.84 22.68
C GLU A 61 -186.60 -88.50 22.39
N ASN A 62 -187.35 -87.39 22.35
CA ASN A 62 -186.78 -86.03 22.25
C ASN A 62 -185.86 -85.72 23.44
N GLU A 63 -186.26 -86.08 24.66
CA GLU A 63 -185.44 -85.81 25.85
C GLU A 63 -184.18 -86.69 25.86
N LYS A 64 -184.29 -87.96 25.45
CA LYS A 64 -183.12 -88.82 25.22
C LYS A 64 -182.18 -88.25 24.15
N LEU A 65 -182.72 -87.71 23.06
CA LEU A 65 -181.93 -87.06 22.00
C LEU A 65 -181.27 -85.75 22.48
N ARG A 66 -181.90 -84.99 23.38
CA ARG A 66 -181.27 -83.83 24.05
C ARG A 66 -180.13 -84.24 24.97
N ILE A 67 -180.34 -85.26 25.81
CA ILE A 67 -179.30 -85.79 26.71
C ILE A 67 -178.12 -86.33 25.89
N GLU A 68 -178.38 -87.03 24.79
CA GLU A 68 -177.33 -87.54 23.91
C GLU A 68 -176.61 -86.41 23.13
N LEU A 69 -177.35 -85.38 22.69
CA LEU A 69 -176.74 -84.18 22.09
C LEU A 69 -175.85 -83.46 23.09
N GLN A 70 -176.33 -83.21 24.32
CA GLN A 70 -175.54 -82.58 25.38
C GLN A 70 -174.30 -83.43 25.72
N ARG A 71 -174.43 -84.76 25.78
CA ARG A 71 -173.30 -85.68 25.99
C ARG A 71 -172.25 -85.54 24.88
N GLN A 72 -172.68 -85.44 23.62
CA GLN A 72 -171.79 -85.22 22.48
C GLN A 72 -171.18 -83.80 22.46
N GLU A 73 -171.91 -82.78 22.90
CA GLU A 73 -171.38 -81.42 23.08
C GLU A 73 -170.31 -81.39 24.19
N GLU A 74 -170.57 -82.02 25.34
CA GLU A 74 -169.60 -82.14 26.43
C GLU A 74 -168.35 -82.97 26.03
N GLU A 75 -168.51 -84.04 25.26
CA GLU A 75 -167.38 -84.82 24.72
C GLU A 75 -166.61 -84.05 23.66
N SER A 76 -167.30 -83.30 22.78
CA SER A 76 -166.67 -82.39 21.82
C SER A 76 -165.91 -81.26 22.52
N ILE A 77 -166.43 -80.71 23.63
CA ILE A 77 -165.74 -79.72 24.45
C ILE A 77 -164.47 -80.31 25.04
N LYS A 78 -164.55 -81.50 25.68
CA LYS A 78 -163.37 -82.19 26.25
C LYS A 78 -162.30 -82.50 25.20
N VAL A 79 -162.68 -82.90 23.99
CA VAL A 79 -161.74 -83.10 22.87
C VAL A 79 -161.12 -81.77 22.40
N VAL A 80 -161.91 -80.70 22.29
CA VAL A 80 -161.40 -79.36 21.92
C VAL A 80 -160.50 -78.76 23.00
N GLU A 81 -160.79 -79.01 24.28
CA GLU A 81 -159.95 -78.62 25.41
C GLU A 81 -158.62 -79.38 25.37
N HIS A 82 -158.66 -80.70 25.22
CA HIS A 82 -157.42 -81.48 25.11
C HIS A 82 -156.59 -81.11 23.86
N LEU A 83 -157.23 -80.78 22.74
CA LEU A 83 -156.53 -80.27 21.55
C LEU A 83 -155.95 -78.86 21.76
N LYS A 84 -156.57 -78.01 22.59
CA LYS A 84 -155.97 -76.73 23.02
C LYS A 84 -154.77 -76.98 23.94
N GLU A 85 -154.89 -77.86 24.93
CA GLU A 85 -153.76 -78.23 25.81
C GLU A 85 -152.57 -78.76 25.00
N GLN A 86 -152.80 -79.67 24.05
CA GLN A 86 -151.74 -80.16 23.15
C GLN A 86 -151.16 -79.05 22.28
N LEU A 87 -151.98 -78.11 21.78
CA LEU A 87 -151.53 -76.97 20.98
C LEU A 87 -150.69 -75.99 21.81
N GLU A 88 -151.10 -75.69 23.05
CA GLU A 88 -150.37 -74.83 23.99
C GLU A 88 -149.07 -75.49 24.46
N GLU A 89 -149.07 -76.81 24.72
CA GLU A 89 -147.86 -77.56 25.06
C GLU A 89 -146.89 -77.60 23.86
N ALA A 90 -147.39 -77.81 22.64
CA ALA A 90 -146.60 -77.74 21.41
C ALA A 90 -146.03 -76.33 21.16
N GLN A 91 -146.82 -75.27 21.35
CA GLN A 91 -146.36 -73.89 21.29
C GLN A 91 -145.29 -73.60 22.35
N SER A 92 -145.48 -74.08 23.59
CA SER A 92 -144.48 -73.96 24.66
C SER A 92 -143.17 -74.67 24.31
N LYS A 93 -143.24 -75.87 23.69
CA LYS A 93 -142.07 -76.60 23.18
C LYS A 93 -141.36 -75.84 22.05
N VAL A 94 -142.11 -75.30 21.09
CA VAL A 94 -141.56 -74.51 19.98
C VAL A 94 -140.91 -73.21 20.48
N MET A 95 -141.52 -72.49 21.42
CA MET A 95 -140.89 -71.30 22.03
C MET A 95 -139.57 -71.65 22.73
N LYS A 96 -139.55 -72.70 23.56
CA LYS A 96 -138.32 -73.17 24.24
C LYS A 96 -137.23 -73.59 23.25
N GLN A 97 -137.59 -74.25 22.16
CA GLN A 97 -136.65 -74.58 21.08
C GLN A 97 -136.13 -73.33 20.35
N GLN A 98 -137.00 -72.34 20.10
CA GLN A 98 -136.60 -71.07 19.49
C GLN A 98 -135.69 -70.26 20.42
N ASP A 99 -135.98 -70.20 21.72
CA ASP A 99 -135.14 -69.53 22.72
C ASP A 99 -133.76 -70.20 22.87
N GLU A 100 -133.72 -71.53 22.81
CA GLU A 100 -132.46 -72.29 22.83
C GLU A 100 -131.66 -72.10 21.53
N ILE A 101 -132.30 -72.07 20.36
CA ILE A 101 -131.66 -71.69 19.10
C ILE A 101 -131.12 -70.24 19.19
N ASN A 102 -131.91 -69.30 19.73
CA ASN A 102 -131.52 -67.91 19.94
C ASN A 102 -130.39 -67.77 20.99
N ARG A 103 -130.24 -68.73 21.91
CA ARG A 103 -129.12 -68.80 22.87
C ARG A 103 -127.85 -69.31 22.19
N LEU A 104 -127.93 -70.48 21.55
CA LEU A 104 -126.79 -71.08 20.86
C LEU A 104 -126.27 -70.20 19.71
N GLN A 105 -127.15 -69.49 18.99
CA GLN A 105 -126.74 -68.51 17.99
C GLN A 105 -125.96 -67.33 18.59
N ARG A 106 -126.34 -66.85 19.80
CA ARG A 106 -125.57 -65.81 20.50
C ARG A 106 -124.22 -66.34 20.96
N GLU A 107 -124.17 -67.50 21.59
CA GLU A 107 -122.91 -68.12 22.05
C GLU A 107 -121.94 -68.42 20.89
N ILE A 108 -122.45 -68.82 19.71
CA ILE A 108 -121.66 -68.98 18.48
C ILE A 108 -121.21 -67.61 17.93
N ASN A 109 -122.07 -66.59 17.91
CA ASN A 109 -121.69 -65.26 17.45
C ASN A 109 -120.65 -64.60 18.37
N GLU A 110 -120.81 -64.73 19.69
CA GLU A 110 -119.90 -64.21 20.71
C GLU A 110 -118.53 -64.89 20.59
N SER A 111 -118.47 -66.23 20.60
CA SER A 111 -117.20 -66.97 20.46
C SER A 111 -116.52 -66.78 19.10
N THR A 112 -117.27 -66.68 17.99
CA THR A 112 -116.66 -66.37 16.69
C THR A 112 -116.16 -64.93 16.60
N GLU A 113 -116.80 -63.98 17.29
CA GLU A 113 -116.34 -62.59 17.35
C GLU A 113 -115.14 -62.41 18.29
N GLU A 114 -115.08 -63.12 19.42
CA GLU A 114 -113.86 -63.22 20.25
C GLU A 114 -112.67 -63.75 19.45
N ILE A 115 -112.87 -64.84 18.70
CA ILE A 115 -111.83 -65.44 17.85
C ILE A 115 -111.40 -64.47 16.73
N ARG A 116 -112.34 -63.77 16.08
CA ARG A 116 -112.02 -62.69 15.12
C ARG A 116 -111.17 -61.62 15.78
N GLN A 117 -111.58 -61.08 16.93
CA GLN A 117 -110.84 -60.05 17.65
C GLN A 117 -109.45 -60.49 18.10
N GLN A 118 -109.24 -61.78 18.38
CA GLN A 118 -107.90 -62.34 18.65
C GLN A 118 -107.04 -62.38 17.37
N TYR A 119 -107.58 -62.87 16.25
CA TYR A 119 -106.85 -62.89 14.99
C TYR A 119 -106.57 -61.49 14.42
N THR A 120 -107.52 -60.56 14.51
CA THR A 120 -107.32 -59.15 14.10
C THR A 120 -106.17 -58.52 14.87
N ARG A 121 -106.15 -58.62 16.21
CA ARG A 121 -105.03 -58.11 17.02
C ARG A 121 -103.69 -58.76 16.66
N MET A 122 -103.67 -60.08 16.44
CA MET A 122 -102.44 -60.75 16.00
C MET A 122 -101.98 -60.30 14.61
N ILE A 123 -102.89 -59.96 13.69
CA ILE A 123 -102.55 -59.40 12.37
C ILE A 123 -101.99 -57.98 12.54
N GLU A 124 -102.66 -57.12 13.31
CA GLU A 124 -102.22 -55.76 13.64
C GLU A 124 -100.80 -55.76 14.25
N GLU A 125 -100.53 -56.62 15.23
CA GLU A 125 -99.18 -56.79 15.79
C GLU A 125 -98.12 -57.24 14.77
N ARG A 126 -98.49 -58.08 13.79
CA ARG A 126 -97.54 -58.51 12.74
C ARG A 126 -97.33 -57.41 11.70
N ASP A 127 -98.37 -56.66 11.33
CA ASP A 127 -98.27 -55.54 10.39
C ASP A 127 -97.47 -54.36 10.99
N GLU A 128 -97.60 -54.11 12.29
CA GLU A 128 -96.70 -53.20 13.02
C GLU A 128 -95.24 -53.68 12.97
N GLN A 129 -94.98 -54.96 13.23
CA GLN A 129 -93.62 -55.53 13.18
C GLN A 129 -93.03 -55.47 11.76
N VAL A 130 -93.82 -55.82 10.73
CA VAL A 130 -93.42 -55.69 9.31
C VAL A 130 -93.09 -54.22 8.98
N SER A 131 -93.90 -53.27 9.47
CA SER A 131 -93.64 -51.83 9.30
C SER A 131 -92.35 -51.38 9.98
N GLN A 132 -92.08 -51.86 11.21
CA GLN A 132 -90.83 -51.58 11.93
C GLN A 132 -89.61 -52.15 11.20
N TYR A 133 -89.69 -53.39 10.70
CA TYR A 133 -88.61 -53.99 9.91
C TYR A 133 -88.40 -53.27 8.57
N ALA A 134 -89.47 -52.84 7.88
CA ALA A 134 -89.37 -52.07 6.65
C ALA A 134 -88.67 -50.71 6.88
N LEU A 135 -88.98 -50.00 7.97
CA LEU A 135 -88.31 -48.77 8.36
C LEU A 135 -86.83 -49.00 8.69
N LEU A 136 -86.49 -50.10 9.38
CA LEU A 136 -85.10 -50.46 9.67
C LEU A 136 -84.31 -50.78 8.40
N VAL A 137 -84.87 -51.59 7.49
CA VAL A 137 -84.27 -51.90 6.19
C VAL A 137 -84.06 -50.63 5.36
N HIS A 138 -85.05 -49.72 5.32
CA HIS A 138 -84.90 -48.45 4.60
C HIS A 138 -83.80 -47.56 5.21
N ARG A 139 -83.67 -47.51 6.54
CA ARG A 139 -82.58 -46.80 7.22
C ARG A 139 -81.22 -47.39 6.83
N LEU A 140 -81.05 -48.71 6.96
CA LEU A 140 -79.79 -49.39 6.61
C LEU A 140 -79.42 -49.20 5.13
N GLN A 141 -80.40 -49.21 4.22
CA GLN A 141 -80.16 -48.89 2.80
C GLN A 141 -79.73 -47.44 2.56
N ASN A 142 -80.23 -46.48 3.34
CA ASN A 142 -79.79 -45.08 3.28
C ASN A 142 -78.37 -44.93 3.84
N GLU A 143 -78.06 -45.57 4.97
CA GLU A 143 -76.73 -45.59 5.59
C GLU A 143 -75.68 -46.25 4.66
N MET A 144 -76.02 -47.37 4.03
CA MET A 144 -75.17 -48.01 3.00
C MET A 144 -74.90 -47.10 1.80
N ARG A 145 -75.92 -46.38 1.29
CA ARG A 145 -75.75 -45.43 0.18
C ARG A 145 -74.87 -44.23 0.58
N ALA A 146 -75.07 -43.67 1.78
CA ALA A 146 -74.22 -42.61 2.31
C ALA A 146 -72.76 -43.08 2.53
N GLY A 147 -72.57 -44.31 3.02
CA GLY A 147 -71.25 -44.93 3.16
C GLY A 147 -70.54 -45.10 1.81
N ALA A 148 -71.23 -45.59 0.79
CA ALA A 148 -70.70 -45.73 -0.57
C ALA A 148 -70.31 -44.36 -1.18
N GLN A 149 -71.15 -43.33 -1.00
CA GLN A 149 -70.84 -41.96 -1.42
C GLN A 149 -69.62 -41.38 -0.71
N SER A 150 -69.50 -41.61 0.62
CA SER A 150 -68.34 -41.18 1.40
C SER A 150 -67.04 -41.85 0.95
N ILE A 151 -67.09 -43.15 0.60
CA ILE A 151 -65.94 -43.88 0.03
C ILE A 151 -65.56 -43.30 -1.35
N HIS A 152 -66.54 -43.00 -2.20
CA HIS A 152 -66.29 -42.41 -3.53
C HIS A 152 -65.66 -41.02 -3.43
N LEU A 153 -66.21 -40.13 -2.60
CA LEU A 153 -65.65 -38.79 -2.35
C LEU A 153 -64.24 -38.87 -1.77
N ARG A 154 -63.98 -39.83 -0.86
CA ARG A 154 -62.63 -40.08 -0.34
C ARG A 154 -61.66 -40.52 -1.44
N GLN A 155 -62.11 -41.34 -2.41
CA GLN A 155 -61.29 -41.76 -3.54
C GLN A 155 -60.99 -40.57 -4.48
N GLU A 156 -61.96 -39.71 -4.75
CA GLU A 156 -61.76 -38.47 -5.53
C GLU A 156 -60.76 -37.53 -4.85
N HIS A 157 -60.91 -37.32 -3.53
CA HIS A 157 -59.95 -36.51 -2.76
C HIS A 157 -58.54 -37.11 -2.73
N LEU A 158 -58.39 -38.44 -2.67
CA LEU A 158 -57.07 -39.08 -2.76
C LEU A 158 -56.44 -38.91 -4.14
N LEU A 159 -57.22 -38.97 -5.21
CA LEU A 159 -56.74 -38.71 -6.58
C LEU A 159 -56.35 -37.25 -6.81
N GLU A 160 -57.11 -36.28 -6.26
CA GLU A 160 -56.73 -34.87 -6.35
C GLU A 160 -55.49 -34.55 -5.48
N VAL A 161 -55.36 -35.15 -4.29
CA VAL A 161 -54.13 -35.05 -3.48
C VAL A 161 -52.93 -35.59 -4.25
N GLN A 162 -53.02 -36.81 -4.82
CA GLN A 162 -51.93 -37.38 -5.61
C GLN A 162 -51.57 -36.48 -6.80
N ARG A 163 -52.57 -35.99 -7.55
CA ARG A 163 -52.39 -35.05 -8.67
C ARG A 163 -51.72 -33.74 -8.26
N LEU A 164 -52.00 -33.23 -7.05
CA LEU A 164 -51.35 -32.05 -6.49
C LEU A 164 -49.91 -32.35 -6.02
N GLU A 165 -49.66 -33.53 -5.46
CA GLU A 165 -48.30 -34.00 -5.11
C GLU A 165 -47.44 -34.17 -6.36
N ASP A 166 -47.95 -34.84 -7.39
CA ASP A 166 -47.31 -34.99 -8.71
C ASP A 166 -46.99 -33.61 -9.32
N ARG A 167 -47.96 -32.68 -9.35
CA ARG A 167 -47.71 -31.32 -9.90
C ARG A 167 -46.74 -30.50 -9.04
N ILE A 168 -46.70 -30.69 -7.73
CA ILE A 168 -45.70 -30.06 -6.86
C ILE A 168 -44.30 -30.62 -7.17
N GLU A 169 -44.16 -31.91 -7.45
CA GLU A 169 -42.88 -32.51 -7.84
C GLU A 169 -42.41 -32.05 -9.23
N GLU A 170 -43.32 -31.99 -10.22
CA GLU A 170 -43.05 -31.37 -11.53
C GLU A 170 -42.48 -29.96 -11.35
N MET A 171 -43.19 -29.09 -10.62
CA MET A 171 -42.76 -27.71 -10.37
C MET A 171 -41.40 -27.63 -9.65
N LYS A 172 -41.07 -28.55 -8.72
CA LYS A 172 -39.74 -28.60 -8.10
C LYS A 172 -38.66 -28.91 -9.13
N THR A 173 -38.85 -29.95 -9.94
CA THR A 173 -37.85 -30.35 -10.95
C THR A 173 -37.64 -29.28 -12.01
N GLU A 174 -38.69 -28.55 -12.40
CA GLU A 174 -38.61 -27.35 -13.25
C GLU A 174 -37.69 -26.29 -12.58
N HIS A 175 -37.95 -25.92 -11.32
CA HIS A 175 -37.14 -24.93 -10.59
C HIS A 175 -35.69 -25.38 -10.34
N GLU A 176 -35.44 -26.67 -10.07
CA GLU A 176 -34.07 -27.19 -9.92
C GLU A 176 -33.29 -27.13 -11.24
N CYS A 177 -33.95 -27.43 -12.37
CA CYS A 177 -33.38 -27.26 -13.69
C CYS A 177 -33.04 -25.79 -13.97
N GLU A 178 -33.96 -24.85 -13.72
CA GLU A 178 -33.72 -23.41 -13.88
C GLU A 178 -32.57 -22.91 -12.98
N LEU A 179 -32.55 -23.30 -11.70
CA LEU A 179 -31.47 -22.96 -10.78
C LEU A 179 -30.13 -23.53 -11.25
N SER A 180 -30.10 -24.73 -11.83
CA SER A 180 -28.87 -25.28 -12.43
C SER A 180 -28.41 -24.45 -13.64
N ALA A 181 -29.34 -24.08 -14.53
CA ALA A 181 -29.04 -23.29 -15.73
C ALA A 181 -28.52 -21.88 -15.36
N LEU A 182 -29.15 -21.21 -14.39
CA LEU A 182 -28.70 -19.90 -13.88
C LEU A 182 -27.32 -19.99 -13.20
N ARG A 183 -27.02 -21.09 -12.49
CA ARG A 183 -25.68 -21.34 -11.94
C ARG A 183 -24.65 -21.51 -13.06
N PHE A 184 -24.94 -22.29 -14.10
CA PHE A 184 -24.05 -22.45 -15.26
C PHE A 184 -23.81 -21.14 -16.00
N GLN A 185 -24.86 -20.36 -16.30
CA GLN A 185 -24.73 -19.02 -16.91
C GLN A 185 -23.89 -18.06 -16.04
N THR A 186 -24.03 -18.13 -14.72
CA THR A 186 -23.23 -17.33 -13.78
C THR A 186 -21.75 -17.71 -13.80
N VAL A 187 -21.43 -19.01 -13.88
CA VAL A 187 -20.05 -19.51 -13.96
C VAL A 187 -19.41 -19.16 -15.30
N ASP A 188 -20.13 -19.37 -16.42
CA ASP A 188 -19.68 -18.97 -17.76
C ASP A 188 -19.41 -17.45 -17.84
N ARG A 189 -20.34 -16.61 -17.37
CA ARG A 189 -20.12 -15.16 -17.33
C ARG A 189 -18.91 -14.77 -16.48
N LYS A 190 -18.67 -15.43 -15.35
CA LYS A 190 -17.47 -15.21 -14.52
C LYS A 190 -16.19 -15.62 -15.27
N MET A 191 -16.18 -16.78 -15.93
CA MET A 191 -15.05 -17.27 -16.71
C MET A 191 -14.70 -16.32 -17.87
N ARG A 192 -15.70 -15.83 -18.61
CA ARG A 192 -15.51 -14.82 -19.67
C ARG A 192 -14.95 -13.50 -19.13
N LEU A 193 -15.38 -13.05 -17.95
CA LEU A 193 -14.86 -11.85 -17.31
C LEU A 193 -13.41 -12.03 -16.84
N LEU A 194 -13.06 -13.19 -16.27
CA LEU A 194 -11.68 -13.50 -15.87
C LEU A 194 -10.74 -13.55 -17.08
N ALA A 195 -11.14 -14.16 -18.20
CA ALA A 195 -10.35 -14.18 -19.43
C ALA A 195 -10.18 -12.77 -20.05
N LEU A 196 -11.20 -11.90 -19.94
CA LEU A 196 -11.09 -10.50 -20.34
C LEU A 196 -10.13 -9.73 -19.42
N GLU A 197 -10.21 -9.92 -18.11
CA GLU A 197 -9.28 -9.31 -17.15
C GLU A 197 -7.84 -9.78 -17.39
N GLU A 198 -7.65 -11.05 -17.71
CA GLU A 198 -6.35 -11.65 -18.02
C GLU A 198 -5.73 -11.05 -19.28
N THR A 199 -6.45 -11.04 -20.41
CA THR A 199 -5.97 -10.40 -21.65
C THR A 199 -5.74 -8.89 -21.49
N MET A 200 -6.55 -8.20 -20.67
CA MET A 200 -6.28 -6.80 -20.31
C MET A 200 -4.99 -6.65 -19.49
N ARG A 201 -4.76 -7.52 -18.50
CA ARG A 201 -3.56 -7.54 -17.65
C ARG A 201 -2.30 -7.82 -18.45
N GLU A 202 -2.34 -8.81 -19.35
CA GLU A 202 -1.27 -9.10 -20.33
C GLU A 202 -0.99 -7.88 -21.22
N SER A 203 -2.03 -7.25 -21.77
CA SER A 203 -1.87 -6.07 -22.64
C SER A 203 -1.31 -4.84 -21.91
N PHE A 204 -1.51 -4.75 -20.59
CA PHE A 204 -0.94 -3.70 -19.75
C PHE A 204 0.51 -4.03 -19.37
N GLN A 205 0.79 -5.26 -18.96
CA GLN A 205 2.15 -5.73 -18.67
C GLN A 205 3.05 -5.56 -19.90
N ALA A 206 2.60 -5.96 -21.09
CA ALA A 206 3.35 -5.79 -22.34
C ALA A 206 3.67 -4.32 -22.65
N LYS A 207 2.77 -3.37 -22.31
CA LYS A 207 3.03 -1.93 -22.44
C LYS A 207 4.05 -1.44 -21.42
N VAL A 208 3.98 -1.88 -20.16
CA VAL A 208 4.96 -1.53 -19.12
C VAL A 208 6.35 -2.10 -19.46
N GLU A 209 6.43 -3.32 -20.01
CA GLU A 209 7.66 -3.93 -20.51
C GLU A 209 8.20 -3.20 -21.76
N GLN A 210 7.33 -2.76 -22.66
CA GLN A 210 7.71 -1.90 -23.80
C GLN A 210 8.21 -0.52 -23.36
N GLU A 211 7.52 0.16 -22.43
CA GLU A 211 7.92 1.49 -21.96
C GLU A 211 9.21 1.43 -21.13
N SER A 212 9.36 0.43 -20.27
CA SER A 212 10.59 0.23 -19.48
C SER A 212 11.78 -0.18 -20.34
N SER A 213 11.61 -1.03 -21.36
CA SER A 213 12.69 -1.33 -22.32
C SER A 213 13.07 -0.10 -23.15
N VAL A 214 12.11 0.66 -23.68
CA VAL A 214 12.38 1.92 -24.41
C VAL A 214 13.08 2.96 -23.52
N MET A 215 12.75 3.03 -22.22
CA MET A 215 13.44 3.91 -21.27
C MET A 215 14.86 3.42 -20.93
N LEU A 216 15.07 2.10 -20.83
CA LEU A 216 16.38 1.49 -20.64
C LEU A 216 17.28 1.70 -21.88
N GLU A 217 16.74 1.55 -23.09
CA GLU A 217 17.43 1.85 -24.35
C GLU A 217 17.83 3.32 -24.44
N LYS A 218 16.92 4.25 -24.11
CA LYS A 218 17.24 5.69 -24.04
C LYS A 218 18.37 5.97 -23.06
N LYS A 219 18.32 5.41 -21.84
CA LYS A 219 19.37 5.59 -20.82
C LYS A 219 20.70 4.95 -21.22
N SER A 220 20.66 3.80 -21.89
CA SER A 220 21.85 3.17 -22.48
C SER A 220 22.46 4.04 -23.58
N HIS A 221 21.64 4.60 -24.48
CA HIS A 221 22.09 5.49 -25.54
C HIS A 221 22.67 6.81 -24.99
N GLU A 222 22.01 7.42 -24.00
CA GLU A 222 22.53 8.60 -23.28
C GLU A 222 23.89 8.29 -22.64
N LEU A 223 24.03 7.17 -21.92
CA LEU A 223 25.28 6.77 -21.29
C LEU A 223 26.40 6.51 -22.33
N LEU A 224 26.08 5.84 -23.44
CA LEU A 224 27.01 5.61 -24.56
C LEU A 224 27.34 6.89 -25.35
N LYS A 225 26.47 7.91 -25.32
CA LYS A 225 26.77 9.25 -25.84
C LYS A 225 27.75 9.96 -24.90
N ASN A 226 27.40 10.08 -23.62
CA ASN A 226 28.22 10.75 -22.60
C ASN A 226 29.63 10.10 -22.49
N TYR A 227 29.73 8.77 -22.62
CA TYR A 227 31.01 8.06 -22.66
C TYR A 227 31.87 8.46 -23.87
N ARG A 228 31.26 8.63 -25.06
CA ARG A 228 31.98 9.10 -26.26
C ARG A 228 32.44 10.54 -26.10
N GLU A 229 31.57 11.42 -25.61
CA GLU A 229 31.90 12.83 -25.36
C GLU A 229 33.04 12.97 -24.34
N LEU A 230 33.00 12.23 -23.22
CA LEU A 230 34.07 12.19 -22.22
C LEU A 230 35.38 11.59 -22.77
N GLN A 231 35.30 10.57 -23.64
CA GLN A 231 36.46 9.98 -24.29
C GLN A 231 37.06 10.91 -25.36
N GLU A 232 36.25 11.74 -26.02
CA GLU A 232 36.73 12.84 -26.86
C GLU A 232 37.40 13.94 -26.04
N GLU A 233 36.79 14.41 -24.94
CA GLU A 233 37.39 15.40 -24.04
C GLU A 233 38.73 14.93 -23.47
N ARG A 234 38.79 13.68 -22.99
CA ARG A 234 40.05 13.03 -22.60
C ARG A 234 41.07 13.02 -23.74
N SER A 235 40.63 12.77 -24.98
CA SER A 235 41.52 12.77 -26.16
C SER A 235 41.98 14.17 -26.58
N ARG A 236 41.22 15.22 -26.23
CA ARG A 236 41.61 16.64 -26.40
C ARG A 236 42.62 17.02 -25.31
N LEU A 237 42.28 16.81 -24.04
CA LEU A 237 43.18 17.07 -22.89
C LEU A 237 44.52 16.33 -23.00
N VAL A 238 44.54 15.10 -23.52
CA VAL A 238 45.79 14.38 -23.78
C VAL A 238 46.63 15.03 -24.90
N LYS A 239 46.03 15.67 -25.91
CA LYS A 239 46.78 16.48 -26.88
C LYS A 239 47.31 17.74 -26.22
N ASP A 240 46.47 18.47 -25.49
CA ASP A 240 46.85 19.71 -24.79
C ASP A 240 48.03 19.47 -23.83
N ILE A 241 48.00 18.37 -23.07
CA ILE A 241 49.11 17.94 -22.19
C ILE A 241 50.38 17.61 -22.99
N ASN A 242 50.26 16.93 -24.14
CA ASN A 242 51.42 16.64 -25.00
C ASN A 242 51.99 17.89 -25.67
N GLU A 243 51.16 18.85 -26.08
CA GLU A 243 51.57 20.14 -26.65
C GLU A 243 52.23 21.03 -25.59
N LEU A 244 51.68 21.09 -24.37
CA LEU A 244 52.30 21.75 -23.22
C LEU A 244 53.64 21.09 -22.84
N MET A 245 53.73 19.76 -22.89
CA MET A 245 54.98 19.03 -22.65
C MET A 245 56.03 19.33 -23.73
N GLN A 246 55.65 19.38 -25.01
CA GLN A 246 56.53 19.78 -26.10
C GLN A 246 57.00 21.23 -25.95
N LEU A 247 56.09 22.16 -25.64
CA LEU A 247 56.43 23.56 -25.38
C LEU A 247 57.39 23.69 -24.17
N ALA A 248 57.17 22.92 -23.12
CA ALA A 248 58.04 22.88 -21.95
C ALA A 248 59.44 22.32 -22.26
N THR A 249 59.56 21.27 -23.09
CA THR A 249 60.88 20.76 -23.50
C THR A 249 61.62 21.71 -24.43
N VAL A 250 60.91 22.39 -25.36
CA VAL A 250 61.48 23.47 -26.18
C VAL A 250 61.96 24.63 -25.31
N LYS A 251 61.17 25.08 -24.33
CA LYS A 251 61.59 26.14 -23.40
C LYS A 251 62.74 25.70 -22.48
N ALA A 252 62.79 24.44 -22.05
CA ALA A 252 63.93 23.90 -21.32
C ALA A 252 65.21 23.90 -22.17
N ALA A 253 65.11 23.60 -23.48
CA ALA A 253 66.22 23.71 -24.43
C ALA A 253 66.65 25.17 -24.65
N GLU A 254 65.72 26.10 -24.83
CA GLU A 254 66.01 27.54 -24.90
C GLU A 254 66.72 28.05 -23.64
N PHE A 255 66.26 27.66 -22.44
CA PHE A 255 66.93 28.02 -21.18
C PHE A 255 68.32 27.38 -21.06
N ALA A 256 68.51 26.15 -21.54
CA ALA A 256 69.83 25.54 -21.61
C ALA A 256 70.75 26.31 -22.58
N ASP A 257 70.22 26.80 -23.69
CA ASP A 257 70.96 27.59 -24.69
C ASP A 257 71.32 28.98 -24.20
N GLU A 258 70.40 29.71 -23.57
CA GLU A 258 70.73 31.00 -22.94
C GLU A 258 71.69 30.83 -21.77
N ARG A 259 71.61 29.72 -21.01
CA ARG A 259 72.62 29.37 -19.99
C ARG A 259 73.98 29.08 -20.63
N ARG A 260 74.04 28.36 -21.77
CA ARG A 260 75.28 28.14 -22.53
C ARG A 260 75.86 29.46 -23.07
N LYS A 261 75.04 30.34 -23.64
CA LYS A 261 75.44 31.69 -24.10
C LYS A 261 75.89 32.58 -22.94
N GLY A 262 75.22 32.51 -21.79
CA GLY A 262 75.59 33.21 -20.56
C GLY A 262 76.97 32.79 -20.05
N ASN A 263 77.21 31.48 -19.92
CA ASN A 263 78.52 30.94 -19.54
C ASN A 263 79.62 31.34 -20.55
N LEU A 264 79.33 31.30 -21.85
CA LEU A 264 80.27 31.73 -22.89
C LEU A 264 80.59 33.23 -22.81
N ARG A 265 79.59 34.09 -22.58
CA ARG A 265 79.78 35.53 -22.32
C ARG A 265 80.61 35.77 -21.06
N GLN A 266 80.33 35.04 -19.98
CA GLN A 266 81.11 35.12 -18.74
C GLN A 266 82.58 34.75 -18.99
N HIS A 267 82.85 33.60 -19.63
CA HIS A 267 84.23 33.20 -19.96
C HIS A 267 84.92 34.19 -20.91
N ALA A 268 84.21 34.79 -21.87
CA ALA A 268 84.76 35.84 -22.73
C ALA A 268 85.13 37.11 -21.93
N CYS A 269 84.30 37.51 -20.96
CA CYS A 269 84.62 38.60 -20.03
C CYS A 269 85.80 38.25 -19.11
N GLU A 270 85.85 37.04 -18.55
CA GLU A 270 86.98 36.55 -17.75
C GLU A 270 88.29 36.48 -18.56
N GLU A 271 88.22 36.10 -19.84
CA GLU A 271 89.38 36.06 -20.72
C GLU A 271 89.81 37.46 -21.15
N ALA A 272 88.87 38.37 -21.42
CA ALA A 272 89.16 39.79 -21.65
C ALA A 272 89.82 40.43 -20.41
N LEU A 273 89.32 40.15 -19.20
CA LEU A 273 89.95 40.58 -17.94
C LEU A 273 91.35 39.98 -17.75
N ARG A 274 91.56 38.69 -18.09
CA ARG A 274 92.89 38.07 -18.12
C ARG A 274 93.83 38.75 -19.13
N ARG A 275 93.36 39.05 -20.35
CA ARG A 275 94.13 39.79 -21.38
C ARG A 275 94.48 41.21 -20.92
N ILE A 276 93.55 41.92 -20.29
CA ILE A 276 93.77 43.25 -19.67
C ILE A 276 94.79 43.15 -18.54
N ALA A 277 94.68 42.17 -17.64
CA ALA A 277 95.62 41.95 -16.54
C ALA A 277 97.04 41.64 -17.05
N HIS A 278 97.18 40.79 -18.07
CA HIS A 278 98.46 40.53 -18.72
C HIS A 278 99.03 41.76 -19.45
N SER A 279 98.19 42.54 -20.12
CA SER A 279 98.59 43.81 -20.76
C SER A 279 99.07 44.82 -19.72
N ASN A 280 98.33 45.01 -18.64
CA ASN A 280 98.69 45.89 -17.52
C ASN A 280 99.97 45.42 -16.81
N LYS A 281 100.20 44.11 -16.68
CA LYS A 281 101.48 43.59 -16.18
C LYS A 281 102.63 43.94 -17.12
N ARG A 282 102.52 43.65 -18.43
CA ARG A 282 103.55 44.02 -19.42
C ARG A 282 103.79 45.53 -19.47
N SER A 283 102.73 46.34 -19.34
CA SER A 283 102.81 47.80 -19.29
C SER A 283 103.59 48.28 -18.07
N ARG A 284 103.31 47.74 -16.87
CA ARG A 284 104.10 47.99 -15.66
C ARG A 284 105.54 47.51 -15.80
N ASP A 285 105.77 46.32 -16.34
CA ASP A 285 107.12 45.78 -16.59
C ASP A 285 107.93 46.68 -17.55
N MET A 286 107.28 47.31 -18.53
CA MET A 286 107.90 48.31 -19.40
C MET A 286 108.08 49.66 -18.71
N GLN A 287 107.09 50.16 -17.95
CA GLN A 287 107.23 51.38 -17.15
C GLN A 287 108.39 51.28 -16.14
N MET A 288 108.57 50.14 -15.48
CA MET A 288 109.71 49.87 -14.60
C MET A 288 111.05 49.86 -15.36
N LYS A 289 111.08 49.45 -16.63
CA LYS A 289 112.28 49.61 -17.49
C LYS A 289 112.50 51.07 -17.87
N THR A 290 111.46 51.81 -18.24
CA THR A 290 111.54 53.24 -18.53
C THR A 290 112.05 54.01 -17.32
N GLN A 291 111.52 53.77 -16.12
CA GLN A 291 111.99 54.40 -14.87
C GLN A 291 113.46 54.09 -14.58
N ARG A 292 113.92 52.85 -14.80
CA ARG A 292 115.35 52.49 -14.68
C ARG A 292 116.24 53.24 -15.69
N LEU A 293 115.77 53.40 -16.93
CA LEU A 293 116.49 54.16 -17.96
C LEU A 293 116.47 55.67 -17.66
N GLU A 294 115.34 56.23 -17.23
CA GLU A 294 115.23 57.62 -16.77
C GLU A 294 116.13 57.91 -15.58
N GLN A 295 116.24 56.98 -14.63
CA GLN A 295 117.12 57.11 -13.48
C GLN A 295 118.58 57.05 -13.91
N HIS A 296 118.96 56.07 -14.75
CA HIS A 296 120.31 56.01 -15.32
C HIS A 296 120.67 57.27 -16.14
N VAL A 297 119.71 57.88 -16.86
CA VAL A 297 119.89 59.17 -17.54
C VAL A 297 120.03 60.33 -16.55
N LYS A 298 119.30 60.33 -15.42
CA LYS A 298 119.49 61.33 -14.34
C LYS A 298 120.87 61.21 -13.71
N ASP A 299 121.33 59.98 -13.45
CA ASP A 299 122.66 59.70 -12.89
C ASP A 299 123.76 60.21 -13.84
N LEU A 300 123.69 59.87 -15.13
CA LEU A 300 124.61 60.38 -16.17
C LEU A 300 124.54 61.91 -16.35
N LEU A 301 123.38 62.53 -16.17
CA LEU A 301 123.23 63.99 -16.18
C LEU A 301 123.81 64.65 -14.92
N GLN A 302 123.79 63.98 -13.78
CA GLN A 302 124.40 64.44 -12.53
C GLN A 302 125.92 64.29 -12.58
N GLU A 303 126.44 63.18 -13.09
CA GLU A 303 127.87 62.99 -13.37
C GLU A 303 128.40 64.04 -14.37
N LYS A 304 127.63 64.32 -15.43
CA LYS A 304 127.94 65.40 -16.38
C LYS A 304 127.88 66.81 -15.76
N LYS A 305 127.12 67.01 -14.67
CA LYS A 305 127.10 68.27 -13.91
C LYS A 305 128.31 68.39 -12.99
N SER A 306 128.59 67.38 -12.17
CA SER A 306 129.77 67.41 -11.28
C SER A 306 131.06 67.59 -12.08
N VAL A 307 131.24 66.85 -13.19
CA VAL A 307 132.40 67.04 -14.09
C VAL A 307 132.50 68.47 -14.64
N ARG A 308 131.37 69.15 -14.91
CA ARG A 308 131.37 70.56 -15.34
C ARG A 308 131.72 71.53 -14.21
N GLU A 309 131.23 71.28 -13.00
CA GLU A 309 131.47 72.11 -11.81
C GLU A 309 132.92 71.96 -11.30
N GLU A 310 133.50 70.75 -11.40
CA GLU A 310 134.93 70.50 -11.20
C GLU A 310 135.77 71.26 -12.23
N LEU A 311 135.36 71.24 -13.51
CA LEU A 311 136.06 71.97 -14.57
C LEU A 311 135.94 73.49 -14.41
N SER A 312 134.77 74.02 -14.03
CA SER A 312 134.57 75.47 -13.85
C SER A 312 135.44 75.97 -12.71
N ARG A 313 135.45 75.30 -11.55
CA ARG A 313 136.37 75.61 -10.44
C ARG A 313 137.84 75.60 -10.86
N GLN A 314 138.26 74.62 -11.66
CA GLN A 314 139.64 74.55 -12.17
C GLN A 314 139.98 75.70 -13.12
N TYR A 315 139.03 76.21 -13.90
CA TYR A 315 139.25 77.37 -14.78
C TYR A 315 139.11 78.70 -14.04
N GLU A 316 138.16 78.85 -13.13
CA GLU A 316 138.00 80.02 -12.24
C GLU A 316 139.26 80.24 -11.39
N GLY A 317 139.85 79.18 -10.81
CA GLY A 317 141.12 79.27 -10.09
C GLY A 317 142.30 79.69 -10.98
N LYS A 318 142.34 79.24 -12.25
CA LYS A 318 143.35 79.67 -13.24
C LYS A 318 143.15 81.12 -13.66
N ILE A 319 141.91 81.57 -13.82
CA ILE A 319 141.59 82.97 -14.14
C ILE A 319 142.03 83.88 -12.97
N SER A 320 141.64 83.56 -11.74
CA SER A 320 142.00 84.37 -10.55
C SER A 320 143.52 84.49 -10.34
N THR A 321 144.29 83.44 -10.65
CA THR A 321 145.76 83.49 -10.59
C THR A 321 146.38 84.33 -11.72
N LEU A 322 145.81 84.28 -12.93
CA LEU A 322 146.23 85.14 -14.04
C LEU A 322 145.86 86.62 -13.82
N GLU A 323 144.70 86.90 -13.23
CA GLU A 323 144.25 88.27 -12.91
C GLU A 323 145.19 88.95 -11.90
N LYS A 324 145.66 88.22 -10.88
CA LYS A 324 146.70 88.72 -9.95
C LYS A 324 148.00 89.07 -10.67
N ALA A 325 148.53 88.16 -11.49
CA ALA A 325 149.75 88.41 -12.27
C ALA A 325 149.60 89.60 -13.24
N LEU A 326 148.40 89.79 -13.80
CA LEU A 326 148.08 90.92 -14.67
C LEU A 326 148.01 92.25 -13.89
N ALA A 327 147.44 92.26 -12.68
CA ALA A 327 147.44 93.43 -11.81
C ALA A 327 148.87 93.82 -11.35
N GLU A 328 149.67 92.83 -10.96
CA GLU A 328 151.07 93.00 -10.55
C GLU A 328 151.91 93.58 -11.70
N THR A 329 151.83 93.00 -12.90
CA THR A 329 152.55 93.50 -14.09
C THR A 329 152.07 94.88 -14.53
N GLN A 330 150.77 95.20 -14.42
CA GLN A 330 150.28 96.56 -14.66
C GLN A 330 150.84 97.58 -13.65
N SER A 331 151.02 97.21 -12.38
CA SER A 331 151.60 98.10 -11.36
C SER A 331 153.07 98.42 -11.68
N SER A 332 153.86 97.41 -12.05
CA SER A 332 155.25 97.55 -12.49
C SER A 332 155.38 98.43 -13.75
N LEU A 333 154.53 98.18 -14.74
CA LEU A 333 154.51 98.96 -15.99
C LEU A 333 154.12 100.44 -15.79
N ARG A 334 153.28 100.75 -14.79
CA ARG A 334 152.97 102.14 -14.40
C ARG A 334 154.18 102.82 -13.75
N SER A 335 154.91 102.11 -12.88
CA SER A 335 156.14 102.62 -12.25
C SER A 335 157.18 103.01 -13.31
N HIS A 336 157.54 102.09 -14.21
CA HIS A 336 158.52 102.34 -15.25
C HIS A 336 158.10 103.43 -16.26
N ARG A 337 156.79 103.63 -16.52
CA ARG A 337 156.33 104.76 -17.34
C ARG A 337 156.61 106.12 -16.69
N ALA A 338 156.37 106.27 -15.39
CA ALA A 338 156.66 107.51 -14.66
C ALA A 338 158.17 107.82 -14.64
N GLU A 339 159.00 106.78 -14.51
CA GLU A 339 160.46 106.86 -14.56
C GLU A 339 160.98 107.27 -15.95
N LEU A 340 160.44 106.68 -17.02
CA LEU A 340 160.74 107.05 -18.41
C LEU A 340 160.38 108.49 -18.74
N GLN A 341 159.30 109.04 -18.16
CA GLN A 341 158.96 110.45 -18.34
C GLN A 341 159.99 111.40 -17.70
N ARG A 342 160.53 111.07 -16.52
CA ARG A 342 161.63 111.83 -15.89
C ARG A 342 162.88 111.83 -16.78
N MET A 343 163.27 110.67 -17.32
CA MET A 343 164.43 110.57 -18.22
C MET A 343 164.24 111.37 -19.52
N ARG A 344 163.05 111.36 -20.13
CA ARG A 344 162.77 112.16 -21.34
C ARG A 344 162.89 113.65 -21.10
N TYR A 345 162.41 114.15 -19.96
CA TYR A 345 162.54 115.57 -19.60
C TYR A 345 164.00 116.00 -19.45
N ALA A 346 164.84 115.17 -18.81
CA ALA A 346 166.29 115.41 -18.73
C ALA A 346 166.97 115.37 -20.11
N ALA A 347 166.63 114.39 -20.95
CA ALA A 347 167.23 114.24 -22.29
C ALA A 347 166.90 115.40 -23.23
N SER A 348 165.67 115.93 -23.20
CA SER A 348 165.27 117.07 -24.04
C SER A 348 166.18 118.27 -23.86
N LYS A 349 166.58 118.56 -22.61
CA LYS A 349 167.43 119.70 -22.24
C LYS A 349 168.88 119.58 -22.74
N VAL A 350 169.30 118.40 -23.20
CA VAL A 350 170.64 118.12 -23.75
C VAL A 350 170.64 118.16 -25.29
N VAL A 351 169.51 117.85 -25.93
CA VAL A 351 169.38 117.89 -27.40
C VAL A 351 169.34 119.35 -27.91
N GLU A 352 168.63 120.22 -27.21
CA GLU A 352 168.51 121.65 -27.53
C GLU A 352 169.89 122.34 -27.55
N GLN A 353 170.74 122.06 -26.56
CA GLN A 353 172.13 122.55 -26.50
C GLN A 353 173.06 122.00 -27.60
N ARG A 354 172.63 120.96 -28.35
CA ARG A 354 173.38 120.39 -29.47
C ARG A 354 173.01 121.01 -30.82
N SER A 355 171.74 121.40 -31.02
CA SER A 355 171.26 121.88 -32.32
C SER A 355 171.90 123.20 -32.78
N ASP A 356 172.31 124.06 -31.84
CA ASP A 356 172.98 125.33 -32.16
C ASP A 356 174.40 125.13 -32.72
N LEU A 357 175.08 124.06 -32.30
CA LEU A 357 176.42 123.71 -32.79
C LEU A 357 176.37 123.08 -34.20
N GLU A 358 175.42 122.17 -34.45
CA GLU A 358 175.36 121.46 -35.75
C GLU A 358 175.12 122.42 -36.92
N LYS A 359 174.23 123.41 -36.78
CA LYS A 359 173.97 124.41 -37.84
C LYS A 359 175.21 125.21 -38.23
N PHE A 360 176.09 125.52 -37.28
CA PHE A 360 177.33 126.25 -37.54
C PHE A 360 178.30 125.43 -38.41
N PHE A 361 178.43 124.13 -38.15
CA PHE A 361 179.36 123.27 -38.89
C PHE A 361 178.88 122.86 -40.28
N TYR A 362 177.57 122.70 -40.50
CA TYR A 362 177.06 122.19 -41.79
C TYR A 362 177.35 123.10 -42.98
N VAL A 363 177.29 124.43 -42.82
CA VAL A 363 177.57 125.38 -43.92
C VAL A 363 179.07 125.43 -44.24
N ALA A 364 179.93 125.54 -43.22
CA ALA A 364 181.38 125.60 -43.38
C ALA A 364 181.99 124.34 -44.02
N LEU A 365 181.27 123.20 -44.01
CA LEU A 365 181.70 121.94 -44.61
C LEU A 365 181.26 121.74 -46.07
N ASP A 366 180.53 122.69 -46.67
CA ASP A 366 180.12 122.60 -48.09
C ASP A 366 181.15 123.25 -49.04
N ASP A 367 181.68 124.44 -48.70
CA ASP A 367 182.65 125.16 -49.54
C ASP A 367 183.93 124.36 -49.84
N VAL A 368 184.42 123.60 -48.84
CA VAL A 368 185.64 122.79 -48.99
C VAL A 368 185.41 121.52 -49.84
N ARG A 369 184.19 121.30 -50.37
CA ARG A 369 183.78 120.15 -51.20
C ARG A 369 183.58 120.47 -52.69
N LYS A 370 184.06 121.62 -53.18
CA LYS A 370 183.94 122.03 -54.61
C LYS A 370 185.26 122.15 -55.39
N MET A 371 186.43 122.14 -54.74
CA MET A 371 187.72 122.52 -55.39
C MET A 371 188.68 121.38 -55.75
N ARG A 372 188.61 120.21 -55.09
CA ARG A 372 189.38 118.98 -55.45
C ARG A 372 188.76 117.71 -54.84
N THR A 373 187.54 117.83 -54.33
CA THR A 373 187.26 117.40 -52.96
C THR A 373 185.85 116.82 -52.80
N ARG A 374 185.62 115.65 -52.17
CA ARG A 374 186.55 114.72 -51.50
C ARG A 374 186.14 113.26 -51.76
N LEU A 375 187.15 112.43 -52.01
CA LEU A 375 187.32 111.03 -51.59
C LEU A 375 186.10 110.23 -51.07
N SER A 376 185.99 109.01 -51.63
CA SER A 376 185.88 107.74 -50.86
C SER A 376 184.51 107.23 -50.37
N LYS A 377 184.37 105.89 -50.43
CA LYS A 377 183.97 104.93 -49.37
C LYS A 377 183.92 105.50 -47.92
N PRO A 378 183.25 104.84 -46.92
CA PRO A 378 182.26 103.73 -46.98
C PRO A 378 181.17 103.76 -45.85
N LYS A 379 180.47 102.62 -45.65
CA LYS A 379 180.05 101.95 -44.38
C LYS A 379 179.70 102.78 -43.11
N GLY A 380 178.63 102.32 -42.42
CA GLY A 380 178.64 102.03 -40.97
C GLY A 380 177.35 102.39 -40.20
N SER A 381 177.07 101.85 -38.99
CA SER A 381 177.58 100.64 -38.29
C SER A 381 176.90 100.44 -36.91
N VAL A 382 176.70 99.19 -36.45
CA VAL A 382 176.58 98.78 -35.00
C VAL A 382 175.31 99.35 -34.29
N ALA A 383 174.67 98.82 -33.23
CA ALA A 383 174.89 97.88 -32.11
C ALA A 383 173.55 97.12 -31.82
N GLN A 384 173.22 96.30 -30.79
CA GLN A 384 173.82 95.45 -29.72
C GLN A 384 172.60 94.71 -29.04
N SER A 385 172.61 94.20 -27.80
CA SER A 385 173.24 92.98 -27.26
C SER A 385 172.67 92.70 -25.84
N ALA A 386 172.93 91.50 -25.25
CA ALA A 386 172.69 91.12 -23.83
C ALA A 386 171.19 91.00 -23.38
N ARG A 387 170.79 90.22 -22.34
CA ARG A 387 171.39 89.14 -21.50
C ARG A 387 170.29 88.37 -20.69
N VAL A 388 170.52 87.08 -20.39
CA VAL A 388 170.42 86.33 -19.08
C VAL A 388 169.22 86.63 -18.12
N THR A 389 168.42 85.69 -17.56
CA THR A 389 168.74 84.70 -16.48
C THR A 389 167.64 83.60 -16.27
N SER A 390 167.92 82.56 -15.45
CA SER A 390 167.06 81.44 -14.93
C SER A 390 166.45 81.76 -13.51
N PRO A 391 165.92 80.85 -12.60
CA PRO A 391 165.85 79.35 -12.54
C PRO A 391 164.67 78.61 -11.79
N SER A 392 164.62 77.25 -11.90
CA SER A 392 164.19 76.21 -10.88
C SER A 392 162.68 76.07 -10.42
N PRO A 393 162.28 75.19 -9.44
CA PRO A 393 162.04 73.71 -9.61
C PRO A 393 160.79 73.08 -8.84
N SER A 394 160.70 71.72 -8.78
CA SER A 394 159.97 70.86 -7.77
C SER A 394 158.41 70.72 -7.88
N LEU A 395 157.67 69.66 -7.42
CA LEU A 395 157.89 68.25 -6.96
C LEU A 395 156.51 67.50 -6.81
N TYR A 396 156.49 66.16 -6.62
CA TYR A 396 155.34 65.27 -6.21
C TYR A 396 154.16 65.10 -7.22
N SER A 397 153.25 64.09 -7.16
CA SER A 397 153.00 63.00 -6.17
C SER A 397 152.50 61.67 -6.80
N SER A 398 152.17 60.66 -5.97
CA SER A 398 151.99 59.21 -6.31
C SER A 398 150.56 58.65 -6.18
N GLY A 399 150.31 57.43 -6.69
CA GLY A 399 149.12 56.56 -6.40
C GLY A 399 148.43 56.02 -7.68
N ALA A 400 148.08 54.74 -7.91
CA ALA A 400 147.70 53.58 -7.06
C ALA A 400 146.30 53.70 -6.41
N LEU A 401 145.47 52.66 -6.19
CA LEU A 401 145.74 51.21 -6.04
C LEU A 401 144.42 50.35 -6.05
N ARG A 402 144.31 49.23 -6.82
CA ARG A 402 143.51 47.97 -6.50
C ARG A 402 141.95 48.11 -6.30
N GLN A 403 141.06 47.09 -6.08
CA GLN A 403 141.02 45.61 -6.27
C GLN A 403 139.58 44.96 -6.18
N TYR A 404 139.44 43.76 -6.79
CA TYR A 404 138.70 42.53 -6.33
C TYR A 404 137.15 42.49 -6.26
N ASN A 405 136.49 41.43 -6.80
CA ASN A 405 136.18 40.06 -6.28
C ASN A 405 135.20 40.05 -5.08
N ASN A 406 134.34 39.06 -4.80
CA ASN A 406 133.74 37.82 -5.38
C ASN A 406 133.04 37.12 -4.16
N CYS A 407 132.48 35.90 -4.28
CA CYS A 407 131.91 35.04 -3.20
C CYS A 407 130.48 35.44 -2.73
N ASN A 408 129.42 34.62 -2.90
CA ASN A 408 129.00 33.35 -2.22
C ASN A 408 127.93 33.60 -1.11
N THR A 409 127.04 32.68 -0.64
CA THR A 409 126.99 31.19 -0.67
C THR A 409 125.57 30.60 -0.39
N ARG A 410 125.23 29.42 -0.97
CA ARG A 410 124.27 28.33 -0.54
C ARG A 410 122.73 28.64 -0.40
N LEU A 411 121.72 27.77 -0.72
CA LEU A 411 121.44 26.30 -0.75
C LEU A 411 120.93 25.68 0.59
N PRO A 412 120.08 24.59 0.67
CA PRO A 412 119.46 23.68 -0.36
C PRO A 412 118.01 23.06 -0.08
N HIS A 413 117.55 22.09 -0.92
CA HIS A 413 116.57 20.95 -0.72
C HIS A 413 115.06 21.21 -0.36
N LEU A 414 114.03 20.33 -0.52
CA LEU A 414 113.55 19.32 -1.53
C LEU A 414 112.02 18.93 -1.25
N PRO A 415 111.29 18.13 -2.06
CA PRO A 415 109.81 17.81 -1.99
C PRO A 415 109.51 16.36 -1.45
N PRO A 416 108.40 15.58 -1.73
CA PRO A 416 107.10 15.75 -2.46
C PRO A 416 105.83 15.05 -1.82
N SER A 417 104.75 14.81 -2.61
CA SER A 417 103.77 13.66 -2.59
C SER A 417 102.32 13.73 -1.99
N TYR A 418 101.33 13.61 -2.90
CA TYR A 418 100.19 12.65 -3.03
C TYR A 418 99.28 12.12 -1.88
N LYS A 419 97.98 11.99 -2.25
CA LYS A 419 96.91 11.03 -1.79
C LYS A 419 96.35 11.18 -0.35
N GLN A 420 95.22 10.55 0.05
CA GLN A 420 93.91 10.15 -0.55
C GLN A 420 93.01 9.55 0.57
N GLN A 421 91.67 9.49 0.41
CA GLN A 421 90.68 8.80 1.30
C GLN A 421 90.52 9.42 2.72
N GLN A 422 89.53 9.10 3.58
CA GLN A 422 88.12 8.63 3.53
C GLN A 422 87.80 8.09 4.95
N MET A 423 86.67 8.42 5.58
CA MET A 423 85.97 7.57 6.59
C MET A 423 84.61 8.15 7.02
N ASP A 424 83.78 7.31 7.65
CA ASP A 424 82.37 7.57 8.02
C ASP A 424 82.14 7.90 9.52
N GLY A 425 80.91 8.32 9.86
CA GLY A 425 80.35 8.34 11.22
C GLY A 425 79.76 9.70 11.67
N GLY A 426 78.69 9.77 12.48
CA GLY A 426 77.78 8.70 12.93
C GLY A 426 76.96 9.08 14.19
N GLY A 427 75.63 9.22 14.06
CA GLY A 427 74.68 9.49 15.18
C GLY A 427 74.70 10.93 15.75
N ALA A 428 73.82 11.34 16.68
CA ALA A 428 72.50 10.83 17.11
C ALA A 428 71.81 11.88 18.05
N SER A 429 70.50 11.72 18.36
CA SER A 429 69.78 12.38 19.48
C SER A 429 69.53 13.91 19.43
N VAL A 430 68.57 14.52 20.17
CA VAL A 430 67.20 14.10 20.60
C VAL A 430 66.40 15.33 21.09
N GLY A 431 65.09 15.40 20.79
CA GLY A 431 64.08 16.21 21.53
C GLY A 431 64.19 17.75 21.50
N ASN A 432 63.26 18.50 22.11
CA ASN A 432 61.89 18.15 22.53
C ASN A 432 61.05 19.43 22.84
N SER A 433 59.72 19.26 23.00
CA SER A 433 58.77 20.21 23.63
C SER A 433 58.41 21.52 22.88
N ALA A 434 57.25 22.17 23.10
CA ALA A 434 55.92 21.73 23.57
C ALA A 434 54.92 22.91 23.45
N ALA A 435 53.62 22.64 23.23
CA ALA A 435 52.45 23.38 23.78
C ALA A 435 51.11 22.90 23.20
N SER A 436 50.05 23.05 23.99
CA SER A 436 48.62 22.84 23.71
C SER A 436 47.86 23.90 24.59
N PRO A 437 46.51 24.02 24.64
CA PRO A 437 45.43 23.33 23.92
C PRO A 437 44.34 24.27 23.37
N HIS A 438 43.26 23.71 22.82
CA HIS A 438 41.87 24.05 23.23
C HIS A 438 40.89 22.94 22.78
N SER A 439 39.63 23.00 23.22
CA SER A 439 38.62 21.93 23.08
C SER A 439 37.26 22.49 22.61
N ALA A 440 36.30 21.58 22.35
CA ALA A 440 35.00 21.72 21.66
C ALA A 440 35.06 21.56 20.12
N GLY A 441 34.03 21.02 19.46
CA GLY A 441 32.84 20.38 20.04
C GLY A 441 31.74 20.07 19.02
N GLU A 442 31.49 18.76 18.81
CA GLU A 442 30.34 18.16 18.09
C GLU A 442 30.08 18.61 16.63
N ALA A 443 29.11 17.96 15.99
CA ALA A 443 28.87 18.05 14.55
C ALA A 443 27.38 17.94 14.20
N LYS A 444 26.95 18.67 13.15
CA LYS A 444 26.07 18.16 12.08
C LYS A 444 25.84 19.18 10.96
N THR A 445 26.00 18.74 9.72
CA THR A 445 25.35 19.33 8.56
C THR A 445 23.93 18.80 8.42
N PRO A 446 23.01 19.62 7.88
CA PRO A 446 22.23 19.13 6.74
C PRO A 446 22.14 20.16 5.59
N ALA A 447 21.83 19.68 4.39
CA ALA A 447 21.60 20.51 3.20
C ALA A 447 20.10 20.84 2.99
N LEU A 448 19.79 21.75 2.06
CA LEU A 448 18.45 22.30 1.83
C LEU A 448 17.95 22.15 0.39
N ALA A 449 16.69 21.69 0.25
CA ALA A 449 15.72 21.99 -0.81
C ALA A 449 16.06 21.57 -2.28
N PRO A 450 15.14 21.74 -3.27
CA PRO A 450 13.67 21.96 -3.23
C PRO A 450 12.84 20.98 -4.11
N CYS A 451 11.49 21.07 -4.05
CA CYS A 451 10.50 21.10 -5.17
C CYS A 451 9.13 20.42 -4.87
N ALA A 452 8.08 20.86 -5.58
CA ALA A 452 6.68 20.38 -5.56
C ALA A 452 6.27 19.84 -6.97
N PRO A 453 5.02 19.41 -7.32
CA PRO A 453 3.75 20.20 -7.21
C PRO A 453 2.42 19.40 -6.97
N GLU A 454 1.30 20.10 -7.17
CA GLU A 454 -0.16 19.79 -7.31
C GLU A 454 -0.60 18.57 -8.18
N PRO A 455 -1.92 18.20 -8.33
CA PRO A 455 -3.20 18.92 -8.04
C PRO A 455 -4.35 18.12 -7.33
N GLN A 456 -5.59 18.68 -7.36
CA GLN A 456 -6.90 18.23 -6.82
C GLN A 456 -7.67 17.27 -7.81
N PRO A 457 -9.04 17.06 -7.85
CA PRO A 457 -10.21 17.51 -7.01
C PRO A 457 -11.39 16.50 -6.79
N HIS A 458 -12.52 16.98 -6.20
CA HIS A 458 -13.91 16.44 -6.24
C HIS A 458 -14.25 15.13 -5.47
N ASP A 459 -15.47 14.80 -4.98
CA ASP A 459 -16.76 15.53 -4.80
C ASP A 459 -17.76 14.80 -3.83
N GLN A 460 -18.94 15.42 -3.57
CA GLN A 460 -20.27 14.81 -3.26
C GLN A 460 -20.67 14.26 -1.84
N TYR A 461 -21.28 15.16 -1.05
CA TYR A 461 -22.58 15.09 -0.32
C TYR A 461 -23.15 13.82 0.41
N PRO A 462 -23.66 13.96 1.65
CA PRO A 462 -24.61 13.06 2.36
C PRO A 462 -26.04 13.64 2.57
N PRO A 463 -27.07 12.83 2.94
CA PRO A 463 -28.07 13.33 3.92
C PRO A 463 -28.79 12.29 4.87
N VAL A 464 -28.75 12.58 6.18
CA VAL A 464 -29.92 12.81 7.10
C VAL A 464 -31.09 11.79 7.22
N VAL A 465 -31.10 10.99 8.31
CA VAL A 465 -32.03 10.94 9.51
C VAL A 465 -33.45 11.61 9.38
N PRO A 466 -34.57 11.26 10.08
CA PRO A 466 -34.85 10.27 11.18
C PRO A 466 -36.06 9.32 10.94
N GLY A 467 -36.38 8.46 11.94
CA GLY A 467 -37.69 7.81 12.11
C GLY A 467 -37.89 7.28 13.53
N ALA A 468 -39.10 7.37 14.10
CA ALA A 468 -39.37 7.01 15.51
C ALA A 468 -40.47 5.95 15.66
N GLY A 469 -40.36 5.10 16.69
CA GLY A 469 -41.38 4.09 17.02
C GLY A 469 -41.22 3.50 18.42
N LYS A 470 -42.31 3.47 19.20
CA LYS A 470 -42.39 2.83 20.53
C LYS A 470 -43.27 1.58 20.43
N ARG A 471 -42.88 0.45 21.04
CA ARG A 471 -43.71 -0.25 22.05
C ARG A 471 -43.00 -1.41 22.75
N THR A 472 -43.71 -1.98 23.72
CA THR A 472 -43.26 -2.84 24.82
C THR A 472 -43.80 -4.26 24.66
N GLN A 473 -43.40 -5.16 25.57
CA GLN A 473 -44.00 -6.47 25.88
C GLN A 473 -43.71 -7.64 24.90
N GLN A 474 -43.65 -8.90 25.34
CA GLN A 474 -43.31 -9.47 26.66
C GLN A 474 -43.01 -10.99 26.48
N GLU A 475 -42.60 -11.61 27.59
CA GLU A 475 -42.73 -13.05 27.91
C GLU A 475 -41.54 -13.96 27.55
N ARG A 476 -41.41 -14.99 28.38
CA ARG A 476 -40.38 -16.01 28.37
C ARG A 476 -40.99 -17.32 27.89
N SER A 477 -40.18 -18.19 27.31
CA SER A 477 -40.12 -19.57 27.79
C SER A 477 -38.79 -20.21 27.39
N ALA A 478 -38.30 -21.10 28.25
CA ALA A 478 -37.04 -21.82 28.06
C ALA A 478 -37.31 -23.33 27.96
N SER A 479 -36.27 -24.10 27.62
CA SER A 479 -36.24 -25.54 27.28
C SER A 479 -36.19 -25.79 25.77
N GLN A 480 -35.53 -26.84 25.26
CA GLN A 480 -34.87 -27.94 25.96
C GLN A 480 -33.58 -28.43 25.26
N ARG A 481 -32.80 -29.27 25.96
CA ARG A 481 -31.50 -29.79 25.50
C ARG A 481 -31.65 -30.83 24.39
N ARG A 482 -30.76 -30.82 23.39
CA ARG A 482 -29.93 -31.98 23.01
C ARG A 482 -28.80 -31.62 22.03
N ALA A 483 -27.73 -32.40 22.14
CA ALA A 483 -26.58 -32.53 21.24
C ALA A 483 -26.19 -34.04 21.26
N PRO A 484 -25.08 -34.54 20.67
CA PRO A 484 -24.14 -33.91 19.71
C PRO A 484 -23.83 -34.78 18.45
N SER A 485 -23.27 -34.17 17.40
CA SER A 485 -22.41 -34.81 16.38
C SER A 485 -21.84 -33.71 15.44
N GLY A 486 -20.62 -33.74 14.91
CA GLY A 486 -19.51 -34.68 15.12
C GLY A 486 -18.61 -34.83 13.87
N ASN A 487 -17.37 -34.30 13.90
CA ASN A 487 -16.37 -34.31 12.81
C ASN A 487 -16.78 -33.49 11.54
N VAL A 488 -15.93 -32.98 10.64
CA VAL A 488 -14.57 -33.33 10.16
C VAL A 488 -13.75 -32.08 9.72
N LYS A 489 -12.50 -31.97 10.22
CA LYS A 489 -11.23 -31.48 9.61
C LYS A 489 -11.15 -30.41 8.47
N SER A 490 -10.29 -29.40 8.72
CA SER A 490 -9.20 -28.86 7.84
C SER A 490 -9.56 -28.03 6.57
N ALA A 491 -8.66 -27.23 5.96
CA ALA A 491 -7.19 -27.04 6.13
C ALA A 491 -6.70 -25.64 5.63
N VAL A 492 -5.40 -25.34 5.82
CA VAL A 492 -4.53 -24.36 5.07
C VAL A 492 -4.94 -22.87 5.19
N GLU A 493 -4.20 -21.97 5.85
CA GLU A 493 -2.80 -21.45 5.70
C GLU A 493 -2.63 -20.27 4.72
N GLY A 494 -1.73 -19.33 5.06
CA GLY A 494 -1.52 -18.05 4.38
C GLY A 494 -1.71 -16.86 5.34
N SER A 495 -0.79 -16.49 6.24
CA SER A 495 0.67 -16.30 6.13
C SER A 495 1.08 -15.05 5.34
N VAL A 496 0.93 -13.87 5.96
CA VAL A 496 1.57 -12.61 5.54
C VAL A 496 2.06 -11.85 6.79
N LYS A 497 3.31 -11.37 6.77
CA LYS A 497 3.88 -10.46 7.78
C LYS A 497 3.22 -9.08 7.62
N GLY A 498 2.82 -8.34 8.65
CA GLY A 498 3.43 -8.26 9.97
C GLY A 498 4.33 -7.01 10.03
N ASN A 499 3.81 -5.90 10.54
CA ASN A 499 4.58 -4.72 10.89
C ASN A 499 3.92 -4.03 12.10
N LEU A 500 4.65 -3.90 13.21
CA LEU A 500 4.16 -3.22 14.42
C LEU A 500 4.71 -1.78 14.45
N GLU A 501 3.82 -0.78 14.30
CA GLU A 501 4.08 0.51 14.95
C GLU A 501 3.47 0.47 16.36
N ASN A 502 4.34 0.24 17.36
CA ASN A 502 3.96 0.14 18.75
C ASN A 502 3.77 1.55 19.37
N LYS A 503 2.54 2.09 19.31
CA LYS A 503 2.16 3.34 19.98
C LYS A 503 1.11 3.07 21.06
N ASP A 504 1.54 3.25 22.31
CA ASP A 504 0.72 3.53 23.49
C ASP A 504 -0.54 2.66 23.71
N ASN A 505 -0.32 1.39 24.06
CA ASN A 505 -1.33 0.52 24.69
C ASN A 505 -1.70 0.98 26.13
N ARG A 506 -2.09 2.25 26.29
CA ARG A 506 -2.85 2.69 27.47
C ARG A 506 -4.29 2.21 27.32
N LEU A 507 -4.62 1.15 28.06
CA LEU A 507 -5.98 0.63 28.15
C LEU A 507 -6.87 1.62 28.90
N ASN A 508 -7.38 2.62 28.19
CA ASN A 508 -8.50 3.45 28.64
C ASN A 508 -9.76 2.58 28.66
N ILE A 509 -9.95 1.87 29.77
CA ILE A 509 -11.20 1.22 30.15
C ILE A 509 -11.93 2.23 31.02
N ASP A 510 -13.06 2.74 30.54
CA ASP A 510 -13.88 3.67 31.31
C ASP A 510 -14.66 2.88 32.37
N LEU A 511 -14.21 2.96 33.62
CA LEU A 511 -14.72 2.16 34.74
C LEU A 511 -15.89 2.83 35.49
N GLY A 512 -16.30 4.03 35.05
CA GLY A 512 -17.27 4.88 35.73
C GLY A 512 -16.65 5.69 36.86
N GLU A 513 -16.89 7.00 36.85
CA GLU A 513 -16.33 7.97 37.82
C GLU A 513 -16.87 7.74 39.25
N ASP A 514 -18.04 7.10 39.38
CA ASP A 514 -18.76 6.78 40.62
C ASP A 514 -18.05 5.85 41.62
N GLY A 515 -17.00 5.13 41.21
CA GLY A 515 -16.35 4.08 42.02
C GLY A 515 -17.20 2.81 42.26
N LYS A 516 -18.48 2.81 41.85
CA LYS A 516 -19.33 1.62 41.77
C LYS A 516 -18.93 0.83 40.52
N GLY A 517 -18.04 -0.16 40.68
CA GLY A 517 -17.57 -0.97 39.56
C GLY A 517 -18.72 -1.58 38.76
N MET A 518 -18.75 -1.31 37.44
CA MET A 518 -19.77 -1.83 36.53
C MET A 518 -19.89 -3.35 36.59
N TYR A 519 -21.12 -3.87 36.50
CA TYR A 519 -21.30 -5.31 36.34
C TYR A 519 -20.86 -5.74 34.94
N LEU A 520 -20.26 -6.93 34.83
CA LEU A 520 -19.83 -7.51 33.55
C LEU A 520 -20.94 -7.55 32.49
N ASN A 521 -22.22 -7.58 32.86
CA ASN A 521 -23.31 -7.54 31.88
C ASN A 521 -23.42 -6.17 31.19
N GLU A 522 -23.14 -5.08 31.89
CA GLU A 522 -23.40 -3.68 31.50
C GLU A 522 -22.31 -3.09 30.60
N MET A 523 -21.09 -3.65 30.64
CA MET A 523 -19.97 -3.21 29.79
C MET A 523 -20.22 -3.45 28.29
N SER A 524 -19.62 -2.61 27.43
CA SER A 524 -19.63 -2.84 25.99
C SER A 524 -18.92 -4.15 25.62
N TRP A 525 -19.18 -4.70 24.43
CA TRP A 525 -18.44 -5.87 23.95
C TRP A 525 -16.95 -5.57 23.72
N GLU A 526 -16.63 -4.35 23.29
CA GLU A 526 -15.27 -3.90 23.06
C GLU A 526 -14.48 -3.79 24.37
N ASP A 527 -15.11 -3.34 25.46
CA ASP A 527 -14.47 -3.25 26.78
C ASP A 527 -14.32 -4.63 27.43
N LYS A 528 -15.31 -5.52 27.27
CA LYS A 528 -15.18 -6.95 27.59
C LYS A 528 -13.99 -7.56 26.86
N GLU A 529 -13.82 -7.27 25.57
CA GLU A 529 -12.70 -7.78 24.77
C GLU A 529 -11.35 -7.19 25.23
N LYS A 530 -11.28 -5.89 25.56
CA LYS A 530 -10.08 -5.25 26.16
C LYS A 530 -9.70 -5.93 27.48
N ILE A 531 -10.67 -6.17 28.37
CA ILE A 531 -10.45 -6.82 29.67
C ILE A 531 -9.99 -8.28 29.50
N ILE A 532 -10.62 -9.04 28.58
CA ILE A 532 -10.22 -10.41 28.27
C ILE A 532 -8.79 -10.45 27.71
N LYS A 533 -8.43 -9.54 26.80
CA LYS A 533 -7.05 -9.42 26.27
C LYS A 533 -6.05 -9.05 27.37
N ALA A 534 -6.39 -8.14 28.27
CA ALA A 534 -5.54 -7.76 29.40
C ALA A 534 -5.32 -8.92 30.39
N LEU A 535 -6.38 -9.68 30.71
CA LEU A 535 -6.30 -10.87 31.56
C LEU A 535 -5.47 -11.99 30.91
N LEU A 536 -5.67 -12.26 29.62
CA LEU A 536 -4.87 -13.23 28.87
C LEU A 536 -3.39 -12.82 28.77
N PHE A 537 -3.11 -11.53 28.59
CA PHE A 537 -1.74 -11.00 28.63
C PHE A 537 -1.10 -11.20 30.01
N PHE A 538 -1.82 -10.86 31.10
CA PHE A 538 -1.33 -11.03 32.46
C PHE A 538 -1.09 -12.51 32.82
N ILE A 539 -2.01 -13.41 32.44
CA ILE A 539 -1.87 -14.86 32.60
C ILE A 539 -0.67 -15.39 31.80
N ASN A 540 -0.47 -14.95 30.55
CA ASN A 540 0.71 -15.32 29.78
C ASN A 540 2.01 -14.80 30.43
N GLN A 541 2.00 -13.59 30.98
CA GLN A 541 3.17 -13.00 31.65
C GLN A 541 3.49 -13.64 33.01
N THR A 542 2.49 -14.17 33.74
CA THR A 542 2.69 -14.74 35.09
C THR A 542 2.75 -16.27 35.13
N CYS A 543 2.04 -16.97 34.22
CA CYS A 543 2.01 -18.44 34.19
C CYS A 543 2.97 -19.06 33.16
N TYR A 544 3.45 -18.29 32.16
CA TYR A 544 4.29 -18.81 31.07
C TYR A 544 5.65 -18.10 30.94
N GLN A 545 6.08 -17.30 31.91
CA GLN A 545 7.50 -16.93 31.99
C GLN A 545 8.35 -18.18 32.32
N PRO A 546 9.41 -18.47 31.55
CA PRO A 546 10.26 -19.63 31.82
C PRO A 546 11.09 -19.40 33.08
N VAL A 547 11.09 -20.37 34.00
CA VAL A 547 11.97 -20.38 35.18
C VAL A 547 13.39 -20.81 34.77
N SER A 548 13.98 -20.05 33.84
CA SER A 548 15.27 -20.36 33.20
C SER A 548 16.45 -19.74 33.96
N LYS A 549 16.88 -20.46 35.00
CA LYS A 549 18.27 -20.56 35.49
C LYS A 549 19.12 -19.28 35.49
N THR A 550 19.25 -18.65 36.66
CA THR A 550 20.49 -17.97 37.06
C THR A 550 21.15 -18.75 38.20
N GLY A 551 22.06 -19.67 37.86
CA GLY A 551 22.80 -20.48 38.83
C GLY A 551 23.72 -21.51 38.17
N SER A 552 24.92 -21.68 38.75
CA SER A 552 25.97 -22.65 38.43
C SER A 552 26.47 -22.73 36.97
N ASP A 553 27.44 -21.87 36.66
CA ASP A 553 28.87 -22.22 36.47
C ASP A 553 29.35 -23.30 35.46
N SER A 554 30.57 -23.04 34.97
CA SER A 554 31.63 -23.99 34.55
C SER A 554 31.60 -24.68 33.17
N GLN A 555 32.39 -24.09 32.25
CA GLN A 555 33.63 -24.67 31.66
C GLN A 555 33.54 -25.84 30.64
N GLU A 556 34.67 -26.06 29.93
CA GLU A 556 34.95 -27.05 28.86
C GLU A 556 34.16 -26.81 27.54
N GLU A 557 34.71 -26.39 26.39
CA GLU A 557 36.03 -26.49 25.71
C GLU A 557 36.20 -27.73 24.79
N LEU A 558 36.87 -27.52 23.63
CA LEU A 558 37.46 -28.51 22.72
C LEU A 558 36.54 -29.51 21.95
N GLY A 559 35.94 -29.00 20.86
CA GLY A 559 36.51 -29.22 19.53
C GLY A 559 36.06 -30.41 18.64
N LYS A 560 35.91 -30.11 17.33
CA LYS A 560 36.58 -30.86 16.24
C LYS A 560 36.64 -30.06 14.94
N VAL A 561 37.63 -30.39 14.12
CA VAL A 561 37.99 -29.72 12.85
C VAL A 561 38.03 -30.77 11.73
N VAL A 562 37.45 -30.40 10.57
CA VAL A 562 37.67 -30.90 9.19
C VAL A 562 38.06 -32.37 8.96
N ALA A 563 37.27 -33.09 8.14
CA ALA A 563 37.77 -33.99 7.09
C ALA A 563 36.67 -34.55 6.15
N SER A 564 36.23 -33.78 5.15
CA SER A 564 35.82 -34.19 3.78
C SER A 564 35.25 -33.00 3.02
#